data_AF-A0A7W0FJI4-F1
#
_entry.id   AF-A0A7W0FJI4-F1
#
_cell.length_a   1.000
_cell.length_b   1.000
_cell.length_c   1.000
_cell.angle_alpha   90.00
_cell.angle_beta   90.00
_cell.angle_gamma   90.00
#
_symmetry.space_group_name_H-M   'P 1'
#
loop_
_entity.id
_entity.type
_entity.pdbx_description
1 polymer ?
#
loop_
_entity_poly.entity_id
_entity_poly.type
_entity_poly.pdbx_seq_one_letter_code
_entity_poly.pdbx_strand_id
1 'polypeptide(L)'
;MVDTISFTTMAAIIAIGLIIWYFNQKQAAALVRMARATEDTHMIAVKNRRDAHKQQPFEMSVFDWVAKKLDNEAKPLEIISKSQKPMWVNLRCQNGSRVVISPLSPTELKPVLNAQRAKSKLSQAEEPLLGTFRKGLTTKEVSLRDDEWFDMEADTIGKKAGVDWGEVTRLFFYSVTPKASK
;
A
#
# COMPACT_ATOMS: atom_id res chain seq x y z
N MET A 1 -46.30 60.60 -14.17
CA MET A 1 -45.68 59.82 -15.29
C MET A 1 -44.26 59.38 -14.97
N VAL A 2 -43.39 60.26 -14.44
CA VAL A 2 -42.02 59.89 -14.06
C VAL A 2 -42.01 58.89 -12.89
N ASP A 3 -42.81 59.12 -11.84
CA ASP A 3 -42.86 58.23 -10.67
C ASP A 3 -43.36 56.81 -10.99
N THR A 4 -44.30 56.69 -11.93
CA THR A 4 -44.81 55.40 -12.41
C THR A 4 -43.75 54.61 -13.20
N ILE A 5 -42.87 55.29 -13.94
CA ILE A 5 -41.78 54.66 -14.69
C ILE A 5 -40.63 54.23 -13.75
N SER A 6 -40.35 55.02 -12.72
CA SER A 6 -39.38 54.66 -11.68
C SER A 6 -39.85 53.47 -10.83
N PHE A 7 -41.15 53.40 -10.51
CA PHE A 7 -41.71 52.27 -9.79
C PHE A 7 -41.67 50.97 -10.60
N THR A 8 -42.01 51.02 -11.90
CA THR A 8 -41.98 49.83 -12.77
C THR A 8 -40.56 49.33 -13.03
N THR A 9 -39.58 50.24 -13.18
CA THR A 9 -38.18 49.84 -13.31
C THR A 9 -37.62 49.21 -12.04
N MET A 10 -37.96 49.72 -10.85
CA MET A 10 -37.54 49.11 -9.59
C MET A 10 -38.19 47.73 -9.37
N ALA A 11 -39.48 47.58 -9.69
CA ALA A 11 -40.15 46.28 -9.66
C ALA A 11 -39.51 45.26 -10.62
N ALA A 12 -39.12 45.70 -11.82
CA ALA A 12 -38.43 44.84 -12.79
C ALA A 12 -37.06 44.39 -12.29
N ILE A 13 -36.27 45.28 -11.67
CA ILE A 13 -34.96 44.95 -11.10
C ILE A 13 -35.10 43.91 -9.98
N ILE A 14 -36.08 44.10 -9.08
CA ILE A 14 -36.35 43.16 -7.99
C ILE A 14 -36.78 41.79 -8.54
N ALA A 15 -37.69 41.77 -9.53
CA ALA A 15 -38.14 40.54 -10.16
C ALA A 15 -36.97 39.78 -10.83
N ILE A 16 -36.11 40.48 -11.57
CA ILE A 16 -34.91 39.89 -12.18
C ILE A 16 -33.96 39.36 -11.11
N GLY A 17 -33.74 40.11 -10.02
CA GLY A 17 -32.91 39.66 -8.90
C GLY A 17 -33.41 38.37 -8.25
N LEU A 18 -34.72 38.28 -8.02
CA LEU A 18 -35.36 37.07 -7.47
C LEU A 18 -35.25 35.88 -8.43
N ILE A 19 -35.42 36.11 -9.73
CA ILE A 19 -35.25 35.07 -10.76
C ILE A 19 -33.81 34.57 -10.76
N ILE A 20 -32.82 35.46 -10.82
CA ILE A 20 -31.39 35.08 -10.80
C ILE A 20 -31.06 34.31 -9.53
N TRP A 21 -31.53 34.77 -8.37
CA TRP A 21 -31.30 34.09 -7.10
C TRP A 21 -31.85 32.66 -7.09
N TYR A 22 -33.10 32.48 -7.55
CA TYR A 22 -33.73 31.17 -7.64
C TYR A 22 -33.00 30.22 -8.60
N PHE A 23 -32.61 30.71 -9.78
CA PHE A 23 -31.85 29.91 -10.74
C PHE A 23 -30.45 29.56 -10.23
N ASN A 24 -29.77 30.48 -9.55
CA ASN A 24 -28.45 30.23 -8.98
C ASN A 24 -28.51 29.16 -7.88
N GLN A 25 -29.51 29.19 -7.01
CA GLN A 25 -29.72 28.11 -6.03
C GLN A 25 -29.95 26.75 -6.67
N LYS A 26 -30.74 26.68 -7.75
CA LYS A 26 -30.95 25.44 -8.50
C LYS A 26 -29.68 24.94 -9.17
N GLN A 27 -28.90 25.84 -9.76
CA GLN A 27 -27.62 25.49 -10.39
C GLN A 27 -26.61 24.99 -9.36
N ALA A 28 -26.50 25.64 -8.20
CA ALA A 28 -25.65 25.18 -7.10
C ALA A 28 -26.04 23.77 -6.62
N ALA A 29 -27.34 23.53 -6.43
CA ALA A 29 -27.84 22.20 -6.05
C ALA A 29 -27.56 21.15 -7.14
N ALA A 30 -27.68 21.51 -8.42
CA ALA A 30 -27.35 20.63 -9.53
C ALA A 30 -25.85 20.29 -9.57
N LEU A 31 -24.97 21.27 -9.38
CA LEU A 31 -23.52 21.08 -9.34
C LEU A 31 -23.09 20.13 -8.21
N VAL A 32 -23.68 20.27 -7.02
CA VAL A 32 -23.39 19.35 -5.90
C VAL A 32 -23.83 17.92 -6.22
N ARG A 33 -24.98 17.75 -6.88
CA ARG A 33 -25.44 16.42 -7.31
C ARG A 33 -24.52 15.83 -8.38
N MET A 34 -24.07 16.65 -9.32
CA MET A 34 -23.11 16.22 -10.35
C MET A 34 -21.78 15.81 -9.71
N ALA A 35 -21.26 16.59 -8.75
CA ALA A 35 -20.02 16.27 -8.04
C ALA A 35 -20.10 14.91 -7.35
N ARG A 36 -21.21 14.63 -6.65
CA ARG A 36 -21.45 13.32 -6.02
C ARG A 36 -21.54 12.20 -7.04
N ALA A 37 -22.28 12.40 -8.13
CA ALA A 37 -22.40 11.40 -9.19
C ALA A 37 -21.04 11.10 -9.85
N THR A 38 -20.20 12.11 -10.04
CA THR A 38 -18.84 11.92 -10.57
C THR A 38 -17.94 11.17 -9.59
N GLU A 39 -18.04 11.47 -8.29
CA GLU A 39 -17.32 10.76 -7.24
C GLU A 39 -17.75 9.29 -7.19
N ASP A 40 -19.05 9.01 -7.17
CA ASP A 40 -19.60 7.65 -7.19
C ASP A 40 -19.14 6.88 -8.44
N THR A 41 -19.18 7.52 -9.61
CA THR A 41 -18.73 6.90 -10.87
C THR A 41 -17.23 6.58 -10.82
N HIS A 42 -16.42 7.49 -10.27
CA HIS A 42 -14.99 7.26 -10.10
C HIS A 42 -14.72 6.10 -9.13
N MET A 43 -15.43 6.04 -8.00
CA MET A 43 -15.32 4.95 -7.03
C MET A 43 -15.70 3.60 -7.63
N ILE A 44 -16.77 3.55 -8.42
CA ILE A 44 -17.19 2.35 -9.15
C ILE A 44 -16.13 1.95 -10.19
N ALA A 45 -15.58 2.90 -10.93
CA ALA A 45 -14.54 2.63 -11.92
C ALA A 45 -13.28 2.02 -11.27
N VAL A 46 -12.81 2.60 -10.17
CA VAL A 46 -11.69 2.06 -9.40
C VAL A 46 -11.99 0.65 -8.92
N LYS A 47 -13.16 0.42 -8.32
CA LYS A 47 -13.58 -0.91 -7.88
C LYS A 47 -13.60 -1.92 -9.03
N ASN A 48 -14.19 -1.57 -10.17
CA ASN A 48 -14.27 -2.45 -11.33
C ASN A 48 -12.88 -2.80 -11.87
N ARG A 49 -11.92 -1.85 -11.90
CA ARG A 49 -10.53 -2.14 -12.28
C ARG A 49 -9.89 -3.14 -11.32
N ARG A 50 -10.15 -2.98 -10.01
CA ARG A 50 -9.63 -3.90 -8.98
C ARG A 50 -10.26 -5.29 -9.06
N ASP A 51 -11.57 -5.37 -9.24
CA ASP A 51 -12.27 -6.64 -9.40
C ASP A 51 -11.84 -7.36 -10.68
N ALA A 52 -11.62 -6.64 -11.78
CA ALA A 52 -11.09 -7.20 -13.02
C ALA A 52 -9.65 -7.73 -12.84
N HIS A 53 -8.79 -7.00 -12.13
CA HIS A 53 -7.43 -7.46 -11.84
C HIS A 53 -7.41 -8.64 -10.86
N LYS A 54 -8.38 -8.75 -9.94
CA LYS A 54 -8.54 -9.92 -9.05
C LYS A 54 -8.85 -11.20 -9.81
N GLN A 55 -9.51 -11.08 -10.97
CA GLN A 55 -9.85 -12.23 -11.83
C GLN A 55 -8.68 -12.69 -12.71
N GLN A 56 -7.64 -11.87 -12.88
CA GLN A 56 -6.46 -12.24 -13.65
C GLN A 56 -5.52 -13.07 -12.77
N PRO A 57 -5.15 -14.31 -13.18
CA PRO A 57 -4.23 -15.12 -12.40
C PRO A 57 -2.86 -14.44 -12.37
N PHE A 58 -2.39 -14.13 -11.16
CA PHE A 58 -1.04 -13.59 -10.98
C PHE A 58 -0.01 -14.72 -11.05
N GLU A 59 0.62 -14.87 -12.22
CA GLU A 59 1.49 -16.02 -12.53
C GLU A 59 2.94 -15.84 -12.07
N MET A 60 3.35 -14.65 -11.63
CA MET A 60 4.75 -14.43 -11.24
C MET A 60 5.16 -15.30 -10.04
N SER A 61 6.41 -15.78 -10.09
CA SER A 61 7.02 -16.55 -9.00
C SER A 61 7.35 -15.66 -7.80
N VAL A 62 7.46 -16.26 -6.61
CA VAL A 62 7.82 -15.55 -5.37
C VAL A 62 9.19 -14.86 -5.53
N PHE A 63 10.15 -15.54 -6.14
CA PHE A 63 11.52 -15.04 -6.28
C PHE A 63 11.62 -13.88 -7.27
N ASP A 64 10.91 -14.00 -8.41
CA ASP A 64 10.90 -12.94 -9.43
C ASP A 64 10.21 -11.68 -8.92
N TRP A 65 9.11 -11.83 -8.17
CA TRP A 65 8.42 -10.69 -7.57
C TRP A 65 9.34 -9.95 -6.59
N VAL A 66 10.00 -10.68 -5.69
CA VAL A 66 10.91 -10.07 -4.71
C VAL A 66 12.13 -9.43 -5.39
N ALA A 67 12.70 -10.08 -6.43
CA ALA A 67 13.79 -9.50 -7.21
C ALA A 67 13.36 -8.19 -7.90
N LYS A 68 12.16 -8.15 -8.47
CA LYS A 68 11.59 -6.94 -9.09
C LYS A 68 11.43 -5.81 -8.08
N LYS A 69 10.90 -6.08 -6.87
CA LYS A 69 10.73 -5.05 -5.83
C LYS A 69 12.07 -4.57 -5.24
N LEU A 70 13.14 -5.35 -5.38
CA LEU A 70 14.52 -5.01 -4.97
C LEU A 70 15.37 -4.46 -6.12
N ASP A 71 14.76 -4.01 -7.22
CA ASP A 71 15.46 -3.47 -8.41
C ASP A 71 16.54 -4.43 -8.97
N ASN A 72 16.35 -5.74 -8.80
CA ASN A 72 17.29 -6.82 -9.15
C ASN A 72 18.67 -6.77 -8.45
N GLU A 73 18.87 -5.93 -7.43
CA GLU A 73 20.13 -5.88 -6.68
C GLU A 73 20.39 -7.18 -5.91
N ALA A 74 19.33 -7.85 -5.47
CA ALA A 74 19.37 -9.13 -4.79
C ALA A 74 18.37 -10.10 -5.45
N LYS A 75 18.89 -11.21 -5.99
CA LYS A 75 18.09 -12.27 -6.61
C LYS A 75 17.86 -13.39 -5.59
N PRO A 76 16.64 -13.54 -5.04
CA PRO A 76 16.29 -14.64 -4.14
C PRO A 76 16.38 -15.98 -4.87
N LEU A 77 16.79 -17.02 -4.14
CA LEU A 77 16.96 -18.37 -4.68
C LEU A 77 16.18 -19.41 -3.89
N GLU A 78 16.15 -19.28 -2.56
CA GLU A 78 15.46 -20.23 -1.68
C GLU A 78 14.83 -19.55 -0.46
N ILE A 79 13.78 -20.15 0.08
CA ILE A 79 13.17 -19.77 1.37
C ILE A 79 13.91 -20.53 2.47
N ILE A 80 14.63 -19.81 3.34
CA ILE A 80 15.34 -20.40 4.48
C ILE A 80 14.37 -20.70 5.62
N SER A 81 13.53 -19.71 5.95
CA SER A 81 12.63 -19.80 7.09
C SER A 81 11.44 -18.86 6.93
N LYS A 82 10.37 -19.14 7.66
CA LYS A 82 9.13 -18.36 7.64
C LYS A 82 8.42 -18.44 8.99
N SER A 83 7.62 -17.43 9.30
CA SER A 83 6.76 -17.43 10.47
C SER A 83 5.45 -16.73 10.16
N GLN A 84 4.37 -17.22 10.77
CA GLN A 84 3.04 -16.61 10.72
C GLN A 84 2.78 -15.70 11.94
N LYS A 85 3.55 -15.85 13.02
CA LYS A 85 3.39 -15.10 14.27
C LYS A 85 4.77 -14.81 14.88
N PRO A 86 5.40 -13.64 14.62
CA PRO A 86 4.99 -12.58 13.69
C PRO A 86 5.15 -13.00 12.22
N MET A 87 4.43 -12.34 11.31
CA MET A 87 4.47 -12.64 9.88
C MET A 87 5.79 -12.18 9.25
N TRP A 88 6.60 -13.11 8.77
CA TRP A 88 7.80 -12.82 7.99
C TRP A 88 8.27 -14.01 7.15
N VAL A 89 8.98 -13.73 6.07
CA VAL A 89 9.65 -14.72 5.22
C VAL A 89 11.12 -14.34 5.10
N ASN A 90 12.02 -15.31 5.24
CA ASN A 90 13.46 -15.15 5.09
C ASN A 90 13.94 -15.93 3.87
N LEU A 91 14.56 -15.22 2.94
CA LEU A 91 15.03 -15.71 1.66
C LEU A 91 16.55 -15.63 1.60
N ARG A 92 17.19 -16.63 1.00
CA ARG A 92 18.61 -16.55 0.62
C ARG A 92 18.72 -16.02 -0.81
N CYS A 93 19.65 -15.11 -1.04
CA CYS A 93 19.96 -14.60 -2.37
C CYS A 93 21.23 -15.25 -2.95
N GLN A 94 21.37 -15.19 -4.28
CA GLN A 94 22.50 -15.76 -5.02
C GLN A 94 23.86 -15.19 -4.58
N ASN A 95 23.90 -13.93 -4.17
CA ASN A 95 25.10 -13.25 -3.67
C ASN A 95 25.44 -13.60 -2.20
N GLY A 96 24.77 -14.59 -1.61
CA GLY A 96 24.94 -14.98 -0.22
C GLY A 96 24.30 -14.03 0.80
N SER A 97 23.64 -12.95 0.35
CA SER A 97 22.84 -12.10 1.23
C SER A 97 21.52 -12.77 1.62
N ARG A 98 20.90 -12.27 2.68
CA ARG A 98 19.58 -12.71 3.13
C ARG A 98 18.59 -11.57 2.99
N VAL A 99 17.39 -11.88 2.52
CA VAL A 99 16.30 -10.90 2.42
C VAL A 99 15.17 -11.37 3.33
N VAL A 100 14.84 -10.56 4.33
CA VAL A 100 13.67 -10.79 5.18
C VAL A 100 12.56 -9.84 4.76
N ILE A 101 11.35 -10.36 4.57
CA ILE A 101 10.17 -9.58 4.19
C ILE A 101 9.18 -9.62 5.36
N SER A 102 8.72 -8.47 5.81
CA SER A 102 7.70 -8.38 6.86
C SER A 102 6.86 -7.10 6.73
N PRO A 103 5.56 -7.14 7.09
CA PRO A 103 4.75 -5.93 7.23
C PRO A 103 5.14 -5.06 8.43
N LEU A 104 5.88 -5.63 9.39
CA LEU A 104 6.31 -4.92 10.59
C LEU A 104 7.57 -4.10 10.33
N SER A 105 7.63 -2.90 10.90
CA SER A 105 8.80 -2.04 10.88
C SER A 105 9.97 -2.64 11.68
N PRO A 106 11.23 -2.22 11.46
CA PRO A 106 12.36 -2.80 12.18
C PRO A 106 12.31 -2.51 13.69
N THR A 107 11.62 -1.45 14.10
CA THR A 107 11.37 -1.10 15.52
C THR A 107 10.36 -2.03 16.19
N GLU A 108 9.41 -2.57 15.44
CA GLU A 108 8.38 -3.49 15.95
C GLU A 108 8.81 -4.95 15.83
N LEU A 109 9.51 -5.30 14.76
CA LEU A 109 9.93 -6.67 14.48
C LEU A 109 11.03 -7.14 15.45
N LYS A 110 12.02 -6.29 15.75
CA LYS A 110 13.13 -6.62 16.66
C LYS A 110 12.69 -7.06 18.07
N PRO A 111 11.85 -6.31 18.82
CA PRO A 111 11.44 -6.71 20.15
C PRO A 111 10.65 -8.03 20.14
N VAL A 112 9.79 -8.24 19.13
CA VAL A 112 9.01 -9.48 19.01
C VAL A 112 9.92 -10.68 18.75
N LEU A 113 10.88 -10.55 17.84
CA LEU A 113 11.88 -11.60 17.58
C LEU A 113 12.77 -11.88 18.79
N ASN A 114 13.17 -10.85 19.54
CA ASN A 114 13.97 -11.00 20.75
C ASN A 114 13.19 -11.73 21.86
N ALA A 115 11.91 -11.40 22.03
CA ALA A 115 11.03 -12.08 22.99
C ALA A 115 10.83 -13.57 22.63
N GLN A 116 10.79 -13.92 21.34
CA GLN A 116 10.73 -15.32 20.90
C GLN A 116 12.04 -16.06 21.13
N ARG A 117 13.20 -15.42 20.90
CA ARG A 117 14.52 -16.02 21.20
C ARG A 117 14.72 -16.30 22.68
N ALA A 118 14.28 -15.41 23.56
CA ALA A 118 14.40 -15.60 25.01
C ALA A 118 13.70 -16.89 25.51
N LYS A 119 12.73 -17.41 24.76
CA LYS A 119 11.95 -18.60 25.15
C LYS A 119 12.53 -19.93 24.65
N SER A 120 13.47 -19.95 23.71
CA SER A 120 13.99 -21.20 23.13
C SER A 120 15.52 -21.22 23.08
N LYS A 121 16.13 -22.21 23.75
CA LYS A 121 17.60 -22.39 23.77
C LYS A 121 18.18 -22.75 22.40
N LEU A 122 17.37 -23.32 21.50
CA LEU A 122 17.79 -23.69 20.15
C LEU A 122 17.87 -22.49 19.20
N SER A 123 17.04 -21.46 19.40
CA SER A 123 17.00 -20.26 18.56
C SER A 123 18.08 -19.22 18.89
N GLN A 124 18.87 -19.47 19.94
CA GLN A 124 20.10 -18.74 20.25
C GLN A 124 21.28 -19.18 19.36
N ALA A 125 21.24 -20.39 18.79
CA ALA A 125 22.30 -20.91 17.91
C ALA A 125 22.12 -20.48 16.44
N GLU A 126 20.93 -20.04 16.04
CA GLU A 126 20.66 -19.53 14.70
C GLU A 126 21.11 -18.07 14.55
N GLU A 127 21.75 -17.76 13.43
CA GLU A 127 22.16 -16.39 13.11
C GLU A 127 20.98 -15.41 13.19
N PRO A 128 21.17 -14.22 13.77
CA PRO A 128 20.09 -13.27 13.93
C PRO A 128 19.46 -12.89 12.58
N LEU A 129 18.14 -13.11 12.44
CA LEU A 129 17.33 -12.79 11.25
C LEU A 129 17.62 -11.41 10.62
N LEU A 130 17.88 -10.38 11.43
CA LEU A 130 18.19 -9.02 10.97
C LEU A 130 19.66 -8.63 11.20
N GLY A 131 20.53 -9.60 11.49
CA GLY A 131 21.89 -9.40 11.95
C GLY A 131 21.98 -8.84 13.38
N THR A 132 23.14 -8.99 14.01
CA THR A 132 23.43 -8.42 15.34
C THR A 132 23.78 -6.93 15.24
N PHE A 133 24.30 -6.48 14.08
CA PHE A 133 24.82 -5.14 13.87
C PHE A 133 24.06 -4.42 12.76
N ARG A 134 23.70 -3.15 12.99
CA ARG A 134 23.00 -2.29 12.00
C ARG A 134 23.81 -2.01 10.74
N LYS A 135 25.14 -2.21 10.76
CA LYS A 135 26.06 -1.83 9.68
C LYS A 135 25.92 -2.63 8.36
N GLY A 136 25.13 -3.71 8.35
CA GLY A 136 24.88 -4.52 7.14
C GLY A 136 23.40 -4.74 6.83
N LEU A 137 22.51 -3.94 7.43
CA LEU A 137 21.06 -4.04 7.24
C LEU A 137 20.58 -2.86 6.39
N THR A 138 20.24 -3.13 5.14
CA THR A 138 19.53 -2.16 4.30
C THR A 138 18.04 -2.45 4.37
N THR A 139 17.23 -1.42 4.56
CA THR A 139 15.77 -1.54 4.61
C THR A 139 15.18 -0.78 3.44
N LYS A 140 14.37 -1.46 2.62
CA LYS A 140 13.57 -0.85 1.57
C LYS A 140 12.10 -1.00 1.94
N GLU A 141 11.41 0.13 2.04
CA GLU A 141 9.95 0.15 2.20
C GLU A 141 9.32 0.14 0.80
N VAL A 142 8.33 -0.73 0.62
CA VAL A 142 7.49 -0.74 -0.59
C VAL A 142 6.05 -0.67 -0.13
N SER A 143 5.30 0.26 -0.71
CA SER A 143 3.95 0.58 -0.28
C SER A 143 2.96 0.58 -1.44
N LEU A 144 1.67 0.55 -1.10
CA LEU A 144 0.57 0.73 -2.05
C LEU A 144 0.64 2.07 -2.81
N ARG A 145 1.39 3.06 -2.29
CA ARG A 145 1.60 4.33 -3.00
C ARG A 145 2.46 4.18 -4.26
N ASP A 146 3.35 3.20 -4.24
CA ASP A 146 4.33 2.98 -5.32
C ASP A 146 3.75 2.08 -6.42
N ASP A 147 2.74 1.27 -6.09
CA ASP A 147 2.11 0.33 -7.00
C ASP A 147 0.66 0.03 -6.55
N GLU A 148 -0.33 0.40 -7.39
CA GLU A 148 -1.78 0.25 -7.11
C GLU A 148 -2.18 -1.21 -6.86
N TRP A 149 -1.40 -2.16 -7.38
CA TRP A 149 -1.67 -3.60 -7.30
C TRP A 149 -0.91 -4.31 -6.18
N PHE A 150 -0.08 -3.57 -5.43
CA PHE A 150 0.86 -4.13 -4.47
C PHE A 150 0.20 -5.01 -3.42
N ASP A 151 -0.95 -4.62 -2.87
CA ASP A 151 -1.63 -5.37 -1.81
C ASP A 151 -2.12 -6.74 -2.31
N MET A 152 -2.66 -6.79 -3.52
CA MET A 152 -3.12 -8.01 -4.17
C MET A 152 -1.97 -8.92 -4.59
N GLU A 153 -0.89 -8.35 -5.12
CA GLU A 153 0.34 -9.09 -5.42
C GLU A 153 0.96 -9.66 -4.15
N ALA A 154 1.07 -8.85 -3.09
CA ALA A 154 1.63 -9.24 -1.81
C ALA A 154 0.85 -10.38 -1.16
N ASP A 155 -0.49 -10.31 -1.14
CA ASP A 155 -1.33 -11.38 -0.61
C ASP A 155 -1.09 -12.71 -1.36
N THR A 156 -1.08 -12.65 -2.70
CA THR A 156 -0.86 -13.83 -3.55
C THR A 156 0.54 -14.42 -3.34
N ILE A 157 1.57 -13.57 -3.33
CA ILE A 157 2.95 -13.99 -3.14
C ILE A 157 3.20 -14.51 -1.72
N GLY A 158 2.62 -13.88 -0.70
CA GLY A 158 2.67 -14.34 0.66
C GLY A 158 2.12 -15.76 0.77
N LYS A 159 0.91 -16.01 0.24
CA LYS A 159 0.30 -17.33 0.22
C LYS A 159 1.17 -18.36 -0.51
N LYS A 160 1.78 -18.00 -1.65
CA LYS A 160 2.74 -18.86 -2.36
C LYS A 160 4.01 -19.13 -1.54
N ALA A 161 4.51 -18.16 -0.78
CA ALA A 161 5.64 -18.33 0.15
C ALA A 161 5.24 -19.10 1.44
N GLY A 162 3.94 -19.32 1.65
CA GLY A 162 3.37 -19.97 2.81
C GLY A 162 3.32 -19.08 4.06
N VAL A 163 3.18 -17.77 3.87
CA VAL A 163 2.87 -16.79 4.92
C VAL A 163 1.69 -15.94 4.47
N ASP A 164 0.61 -15.94 5.22
CA ASP A 164 -0.55 -15.11 4.88
C ASP A 164 -0.32 -13.68 5.40
N TRP A 165 0.09 -12.75 4.54
CA TRP A 165 0.22 -11.33 4.89
C TRP A 165 -1.15 -10.60 4.83
N GLY A 166 -2.08 -11.09 4.02
CA GLY A 166 -3.34 -10.40 3.70
C GLY A 166 -3.14 -9.17 2.80
N GLU A 167 -4.17 -8.32 2.73
CA GLU A 167 -4.16 -7.05 1.98
C GLU A 167 -3.33 -5.98 2.74
N VAL A 168 -2.00 -6.11 2.69
CA VAL A 168 -1.08 -5.20 3.36
C VAL A 168 -0.85 -3.92 2.56
N THR A 169 -0.89 -2.78 3.23
CA THR A 169 -0.61 -1.48 2.61
C THR A 169 0.89 -1.21 2.41
N ARG A 170 1.75 -1.97 3.10
CA ARG A 170 3.21 -1.81 3.08
C ARG A 170 3.92 -3.11 3.46
N LEU A 171 5.08 -3.34 2.85
CA LEU A 171 6.05 -4.35 3.30
C LEU A 171 7.44 -3.72 3.39
N PHE A 172 8.20 -4.21 4.37
CA PHE A 172 9.60 -3.88 4.54
C PHE A 172 10.45 -5.05 4.06
N PHE A 173 11.40 -4.73 3.19
CA PHE A 173 12.43 -5.64 2.70
C PHE A 173 13.73 -5.33 3.41
N TYR A 174 14.21 -6.29 4.17
CA TYR A 174 15.42 -6.21 4.95
C TYR A 174 16.51 -7.03 4.27
N SER A 175 17.45 -6.38 3.59
CA SER A 175 18.63 -7.07 3.07
C SER A 175 19.74 -7.07 4.11
N VAL A 176 20.20 -8.27 4.45
CA VAL A 176 21.26 -8.54 5.40
C VAL A 176 22.46 -9.06 4.61
N THR A 177 23.53 -8.27 4.54
CA THR A 177 24.76 -8.71 3.88
C THR A 177 25.47 -9.78 4.72
N PRO A 178 26.10 -10.78 4.08
CA PRO A 178 26.84 -11.79 4.81
C PRO A 178 28.02 -11.14 5.54
N LYS A 179 28.28 -11.58 6.77
CA LYS A 179 29.43 -11.11 7.56
C LYS A 179 30.68 -11.47 6.77
N ALA A 180 31.44 -10.47 6.32
CA ALA A 180 32.73 -10.71 5.67
C ALA A 180 33.59 -11.58 6.61
N SER A 181 33.87 -12.81 6.18
CA SER A 181 34.86 -13.67 6.83
C SER A 181 36.18 -12.93 6.75
N LYS A 182 36.68 -12.45 7.89
CA LYS A 182 38.09 -12.11 8.04
C LYS A 182 38.85 -13.38 8.36
#